data_AF-A0A662B1G9-F1
#
_entry.id   AF-A0A662B1G9-F1
#
_cell.length_a   1.000
_cell.length_b   1.000
_cell.length_c   1.000
_cell.angle_alpha   90.00
_cell.angle_beta   90.00
_cell.angle_gamma   90.00
#
_symmetry.space_group_name_H-M   'P 1'
#
loop_
_entity.id
_entity.type
_entity.pdbx_description
1 polymer ?
#
loop_
_entity_poly.entity_id
_entity_poly.type
_entity_poly.pdbx_seq_one_letter_code
_entity_poly.pdbx_strand_id
1 'polypeptide(L)'
;MKKFKKLRLFGLLVIALTFTFCESDPETESPTGDFPTSFTVDIPSSISQSVTLKNVGGDDFSGKEIYQHLNGFIKIGENTAELIEDIMKGIKNYGLNKPMDITFTGDDDSREKRIVVINNSDFEGTTWHHQLTMTDVQNEGNEDGGKALQVFWNSNPVKGIAILKPKNWDSSTGSEMENTIFRIGYSEAGENGYDAEMTVAIVGFD
;
A
#
# COMPACT_ATOMS: atom_id res chain seq x y z
N MET A 1 0.60 -67.30 -48.14
CA MET A 1 1.88 -66.64 -47.82
C MET A 1 1.96 -66.35 -46.32
N LYS A 2 3.12 -66.62 -45.70
CA LYS A 2 3.72 -66.10 -44.44
C LYS A 2 2.75 -65.71 -43.27
N LYS A 3 2.68 -66.44 -42.15
CA LYS A 3 3.61 -66.61 -40.99
C LYS A 3 3.63 -65.47 -39.95
N PHE A 4 3.48 -65.89 -38.67
CA PHE A 4 3.85 -65.25 -37.38
C PHE A 4 2.95 -64.08 -36.89
N LYS A 5 2.67 -63.87 -35.60
CA LYS A 5 3.52 -64.00 -34.39
C LYS A 5 2.63 -63.91 -33.13
N LYS A 6 3.05 -64.56 -32.03
CA LYS A 6 2.43 -64.49 -30.69
C LYS A 6 2.58 -63.08 -30.08
N LEU A 7 1.57 -62.62 -29.33
CA LEU A 7 1.78 -61.60 -28.29
C LEU A 7 0.82 -61.85 -27.10
N ARG A 8 1.40 -62.03 -25.92
CA ARG A 8 0.74 -62.09 -24.61
C ARG A 8 0.58 -60.66 -24.08
N LEU A 9 -0.53 -60.36 -23.41
CA LEU A 9 -0.62 -59.27 -22.41
C LEU A 9 -1.82 -59.60 -21.50
N PHE A 10 -1.61 -60.31 -20.38
CA PHE A 10 -1.34 -59.76 -19.04
C PHE A 10 -2.51 -58.92 -18.52
N GLY A 11 -3.43 -59.59 -17.81
CA GLY A 11 -4.38 -58.94 -16.94
C GLY A 11 -3.69 -58.54 -15.63
N LEU A 12 -3.93 -57.31 -15.19
CA LEU A 12 -3.76 -56.91 -13.81
C LEU A 12 -4.68 -55.70 -13.54
N LEU A 13 -5.85 -56.04 -12.99
CA LEU A 13 -6.79 -55.15 -12.33
C LEU A 13 -6.14 -54.71 -11.01
N VAL A 14 -5.56 -53.52 -10.96
CA VAL A 14 -5.15 -52.87 -9.71
C VAL A 14 -6.08 -51.70 -9.47
N ILE A 15 -7.04 -51.93 -8.58
CA ILE A 15 -7.81 -50.90 -7.90
C ILE A 15 -6.82 -50.16 -6.99
N ALA A 16 -6.35 -49.00 -7.44
CA ALA A 16 -5.70 -48.02 -6.59
C ALA A 16 -6.68 -46.85 -6.44
N LEU A 17 -7.50 -46.91 -5.39
CA LEU A 17 -8.14 -45.74 -4.82
C LEU A 17 -7.02 -44.79 -4.36
N THR A 18 -6.66 -43.85 -5.22
CA THR A 18 -5.88 -42.69 -4.79
C THR A 18 -6.82 -41.76 -4.05
N PHE A 19 -6.71 -41.78 -2.72
CA PHE A 19 -7.11 -40.67 -1.89
C PHE A 19 -6.36 -39.43 -2.38
N THR A 20 -7.04 -38.55 -3.13
CA THR A 20 -6.64 -37.15 -3.23
C THR A 20 -6.81 -36.55 -1.86
N PHE A 21 -5.75 -36.65 -1.06
CA PHE A 21 -5.51 -35.75 0.05
C PHE A 21 -5.46 -34.36 -0.59
N CYS A 22 -6.47 -33.52 -0.31
CA CYS A 22 -6.38 -32.11 -0.61
C CYS A 22 -5.26 -31.59 0.28
N GLU A 23 -4.08 -31.42 -0.31
CA GLU A 23 -2.99 -30.71 0.33
C GLU A 23 -3.56 -29.35 0.72
N SER A 24 -3.55 -29.08 2.03
CA SER A 24 -3.89 -27.77 2.55
C SER A 24 -2.93 -26.80 1.88
N ASP A 25 -3.46 -25.71 1.32
CA ASP A 25 -2.69 -24.67 0.63
C ASP A 25 -1.33 -24.49 1.32
N PRO A 26 -0.19 -24.68 0.62
CA PRO A 26 1.07 -24.31 1.20
C PRO A 26 0.96 -22.82 1.53
N GLU A 27 1.11 -22.48 2.81
CA GLU A 27 1.34 -21.11 3.25
C GLU A 27 2.31 -20.48 2.27
N THR A 28 1.82 -19.53 1.48
CA THR A 28 2.60 -18.86 0.45
C THR A 28 3.84 -18.33 1.15
N GLU A 29 5.00 -18.93 0.88
CA GLU A 29 6.27 -18.42 1.39
C GLU A 29 6.31 -16.94 1.00
N SER A 30 6.29 -16.05 2.01
CA SER A 30 6.36 -14.62 1.79
C SER A 30 7.53 -14.36 0.85
N PRO A 31 7.30 -13.76 -0.33
CA PRO A 31 8.39 -13.54 -1.26
C PRO A 31 9.44 -12.71 -0.53
N THR A 32 10.65 -13.27 -0.45
CA THR A 32 11.87 -12.63 0.02
C THR A 32 12.23 -11.52 -0.96
N GLY A 33 11.44 -10.45 -0.96
CA GLY A 33 11.67 -9.27 -1.78
C GLY A 33 12.09 -8.10 -0.93
N ASP A 34 12.86 -7.25 -1.59
CA ASP A 34 13.31 -5.93 -1.16
C ASP A 34 12.10 -5.10 -0.71
N PHE A 35 11.79 -5.16 0.58
CA PHE A 35 10.62 -4.50 1.14
C PHE A 35 10.92 -3.96 2.54
N PRO A 36 10.61 -2.68 2.81
CA PRO A 36 10.80 -2.08 4.13
C PRO A 36 10.02 -2.85 5.22
N THR A 37 10.63 -3.02 6.38
CA THR A 37 9.99 -3.65 7.54
C THR A 37 9.10 -2.69 8.32
N SER A 38 9.33 -1.38 8.17
CA SER A 38 8.62 -0.30 8.85
C SER A 38 8.49 0.92 7.93
N PHE A 39 7.41 1.66 8.10
CA PHE A 39 7.14 2.94 7.42
C PHE A 39 6.73 4.05 8.41
N THR A 40 6.92 3.79 9.70
CA THR A 40 6.51 4.65 10.80
C THR A 40 7.66 4.86 11.77
N VAL A 41 7.54 5.90 12.59
CA VAL A 41 8.39 6.14 13.76
C VAL A 41 7.49 6.21 14.98
N ASP A 42 7.97 5.68 16.11
CA ASP A 42 7.20 5.70 17.34
C ASP A 42 6.97 7.13 17.83
N ILE A 43 5.69 7.52 17.97
CA ILE A 43 5.29 8.81 18.47
C ILE A 43 4.78 8.65 19.92
N PRO A 44 5.33 9.39 20.90
CA PRO A 44 4.84 9.32 22.28
C PRO A 44 3.37 9.74 22.41
N SER A 45 2.59 8.98 23.19
CA SER A 45 1.18 9.27 23.48
C SER A 45 0.94 10.61 24.19
N SER A 46 2.00 11.23 24.73
CA SER A 46 1.93 12.58 25.30
C SER A 46 1.74 13.68 24.24
N ILE A 47 2.13 13.43 22.99
CA ILE A 47 2.04 14.39 21.88
C ILE A 47 1.12 13.93 20.75
N SER A 48 0.83 12.63 20.67
CA SER A 48 -0.20 12.08 19.77
C SER A 48 -1.51 11.86 20.52
N GLN A 49 -2.41 12.85 20.49
CA GLN A 49 -3.67 12.80 21.22
C GLN A 49 -4.84 13.08 20.29
N SER A 50 -5.93 12.32 20.46
CA SER A 50 -7.20 12.63 19.80
C SER A 50 -7.77 13.90 20.41
N VAL A 51 -7.74 15.00 19.65
CA VAL A 51 -8.28 16.29 20.09
C VAL A 51 -9.52 16.60 19.26
N THR A 52 -10.62 16.93 19.91
CA THR A 52 -11.78 17.51 19.21
C THR A 52 -11.41 18.92 18.78
N LEU A 53 -11.11 19.09 17.49
CA LEU A 53 -10.86 20.40 16.90
C LEU A 53 -12.18 21.17 16.86
N LYS A 54 -12.21 22.38 17.41
CA LYS A 54 -13.32 23.31 17.20
C LYS A 54 -13.04 24.12 15.94
N ASN A 55 -14.08 24.38 15.15
CA ASN A 55 -14.00 25.36 14.07
C ASN A 55 -13.62 26.72 14.65
N VAL A 56 -12.46 27.23 14.23
CA VAL A 56 -11.92 28.51 14.66
C VAL A 56 -12.49 29.57 13.72
N GLY A 57 -13.57 30.22 14.16
CA GLY A 57 -14.21 31.33 13.43
C GLY A 57 -13.67 32.72 13.81
N GLY A 58 -12.50 32.81 14.46
CA GLY A 58 -11.92 34.07 14.92
C GLY A 58 -10.43 34.16 14.58
N ASP A 59 -9.96 35.37 14.24
CA ASP A 59 -8.61 35.63 13.72
C ASP A 59 -7.47 35.46 14.74
N ASP A 60 -7.77 35.31 16.03
CA ASP A 60 -6.77 35.20 17.08
C ASP A 60 -6.69 33.76 17.63
N PHE A 61 -5.52 33.14 17.49
CA PHE A 61 -5.21 31.84 18.08
C PHE A 61 -4.59 32.00 19.46
N SER A 62 -5.18 31.36 20.47
CA SER A 62 -4.51 31.19 21.76
C SER A 62 -3.40 30.13 21.65
N GLY A 63 -2.33 30.28 22.44
CA GLY A 63 -1.26 29.27 22.49
C GLY A 63 -1.78 27.86 22.81
N LYS A 64 -2.84 27.75 23.62
CA LYS A 64 -3.52 26.48 23.92
C LYS A 64 -4.13 25.86 22.66
N GLU A 65 -4.80 26.65 21.83
CA GLU A 65 -5.39 26.17 20.57
C GLU A 65 -4.28 25.71 19.62
N ILE A 66 -3.17 26.44 19.52
CA ILE A 66 -2.01 26.03 18.71
C ILE A 66 -1.50 24.63 19.14
N TYR A 67 -1.32 24.38 20.44
CA TYR A 67 -0.90 23.06 20.92
C TYR A 67 -1.95 21.98 20.67
N GLN A 68 -3.24 22.30 20.78
CA GLN A 68 -4.32 21.36 20.49
C GLN A 68 -4.37 20.99 19.01
N HIS A 69 -4.21 21.94 18.11
CA HIS A 69 -4.12 21.71 16.68
C HIS A 69 -2.86 20.92 16.30
N LEU A 70 -1.72 21.23 16.91
CA LEU A 70 -0.48 20.48 16.69
C LEU A 70 -0.62 19.01 17.11
N ASN A 71 -1.16 18.74 18.30
CA ASN A 71 -1.40 17.37 18.75
C ASN A 71 -2.38 16.62 17.84
N GLY A 72 -3.41 17.30 17.36
CA GLY A 72 -4.35 16.74 16.37
C GLY A 72 -3.65 16.41 15.05
N PHE A 73 -2.81 17.30 14.53
CA PHE A 73 -2.02 17.08 13.31
C PHE A 73 -1.07 15.89 13.46
N ILE A 74 -0.36 15.80 14.58
CA ILE A 74 0.51 14.67 14.91
C ILE A 74 -0.29 13.36 14.90
N LYS A 75 -1.49 13.36 15.50
CA LYS A 75 -2.34 12.17 15.55
C LYS A 75 -2.83 11.73 14.16
N ILE A 76 -3.18 12.68 13.29
CA ILE A 76 -3.55 12.38 11.90
C ILE A 76 -2.35 11.78 11.16
N GLY A 77 -1.15 12.34 11.35
CA GLY A 77 0.08 11.82 10.78
C GLY A 77 0.39 10.39 11.23
N GLU A 78 0.29 10.11 12.53
CA GLU A 78 0.45 8.76 13.10
C GLU A 78 -0.51 7.75 12.45
N ASN A 79 -1.81 8.06 12.45
CA ASN A 79 -2.82 7.15 11.88
C ASN A 79 -2.63 6.92 10.38
N THR A 80 -2.18 7.95 9.65
CA THR A 80 -1.90 7.82 8.21
C THR A 80 -0.66 6.95 7.98
N ALA A 81 0.36 7.05 8.84
CA ALA A 81 1.54 6.20 8.77
C ALA A 81 1.20 4.74 9.04
N GLU A 82 0.37 4.47 10.06
CA GLU A 82 -0.15 3.13 10.35
C GLU A 82 -0.92 2.55 9.14
N LEU A 83 -1.79 3.35 8.51
CA LEU A 83 -2.52 2.92 7.30
C LEU A 83 -1.57 2.55 6.14
N ILE A 84 -0.57 3.39 5.87
CA ILE A 84 0.43 3.11 4.83
C ILE A 84 1.24 1.87 5.17
N GLU A 85 1.61 1.68 6.43
CA GLU A 85 2.32 0.48 6.87
C GLU A 85 1.50 -0.79 6.64
N ASP A 86 0.20 -0.75 6.91
CA ASP A 86 -0.70 -1.88 6.66
C ASP A 86 -0.90 -2.15 5.16
N ILE A 87 -0.98 -1.11 4.34
CA ILE A 87 -0.93 -1.24 2.87
C ILE A 87 0.38 -1.91 2.45
N MET A 88 1.51 -1.49 3.01
CA MET A 88 2.82 -2.07 2.73
C MET A 88 2.89 -3.54 3.14
N LYS A 89 2.36 -3.92 4.32
CA LYS A 89 2.22 -5.33 4.71
C LYS A 89 1.37 -6.11 3.72
N GLY A 90 0.27 -5.53 3.23
CA GLY A 90 -0.55 -6.11 2.16
C GLY A 90 0.25 -6.36 0.88
N ILE A 91 0.98 -5.35 0.39
CA ILE A 91 1.84 -5.44 -0.80
C ILE A 91 2.85 -6.58 -0.65
N LYS A 92 3.46 -6.73 0.53
CA LYS A 92 4.37 -7.84 0.83
C LYS A 92 3.67 -9.20 0.82
N ASN A 93 2.55 -9.33 1.53
CA ASN A 93 1.84 -10.60 1.69
C ASN A 93 1.27 -11.12 0.37
N TYR A 94 0.78 -10.23 -0.50
CA TYR A 94 0.27 -10.58 -1.83
C TYR A 94 1.37 -10.64 -2.90
N GLY A 95 2.64 -10.42 -2.53
CA GLY A 95 3.76 -10.49 -3.46
C GLY A 95 3.74 -9.43 -4.56
N LEU A 96 3.18 -8.24 -4.26
CA LEU A 96 3.11 -7.09 -5.15
C LEU A 96 4.46 -6.33 -5.25
N ASN A 97 5.57 -7.04 -5.02
CA ASN A 97 6.94 -6.53 -5.05
C ASN A 97 7.66 -6.79 -6.38
N LYS A 98 6.90 -7.15 -7.41
CA LYS A 98 7.39 -7.42 -8.77
C LYS A 98 6.55 -6.65 -9.77
N PRO A 99 7.12 -6.31 -10.94
CA PRO A 99 6.35 -5.64 -11.97
C PRO A 99 5.10 -6.44 -12.33
N MET A 100 3.94 -5.80 -12.22
CA MET A 100 2.65 -6.40 -12.50
C MET A 100 1.61 -5.33 -12.82
N ASP A 101 0.53 -5.76 -13.43
CA ASP A 101 -0.60 -4.92 -13.83
C ASP A 101 -1.86 -5.74 -13.61
N ILE A 102 -2.65 -5.35 -12.61
CA ILE A 102 -3.86 -6.06 -12.20
C ILE A 102 -5.01 -5.07 -12.08
N THR A 103 -6.22 -5.55 -12.35
CA THR A 103 -7.46 -4.80 -12.12
C THR A 103 -8.36 -5.62 -11.21
N PHE A 104 -8.97 -4.96 -10.24
CA PHE A 104 -9.96 -5.56 -9.35
C PHE A 104 -11.13 -4.59 -9.13
N THR A 105 -12.25 -5.08 -8.62
CA THR A 105 -13.39 -4.25 -8.24
C THR A 105 -13.31 -3.95 -6.76
N GLY A 106 -13.36 -2.67 -6.38
CA GLY A 106 -13.39 -2.24 -4.99
C GLY A 106 -14.69 -2.65 -4.31
N ASP A 107 -14.59 -3.18 -3.10
CA ASP A 107 -15.75 -3.69 -2.35
C ASP A 107 -16.70 -2.56 -1.88
N ASP A 108 -16.14 -1.38 -1.60
CA ASP A 108 -16.88 -0.26 -1.00
C ASP A 108 -17.66 0.56 -2.05
N ASP A 109 -17.03 0.90 -3.18
CA ASP A 109 -17.62 1.76 -4.21
C ASP A 109 -18.02 1.02 -5.50
N SER A 110 -17.77 -0.30 -5.56
CA SER A 110 -18.00 -1.15 -6.74
C SER A 110 -17.30 -0.65 -8.01
N ARG A 111 -16.26 0.19 -7.89
CA ARG A 111 -15.49 0.70 -9.03
C ARG A 111 -14.28 -0.17 -9.33
N GLU A 112 -13.82 -0.09 -10.56
CA GLU A 112 -12.63 -0.83 -10.96
C GLU A 112 -11.38 -0.05 -10.56
N LYS A 113 -10.50 -0.70 -9.81
CA LYS A 113 -9.21 -0.18 -9.41
C LYS A 113 -8.12 -0.96 -10.14
N ARG A 114 -7.15 -0.24 -10.69
CA ARG A 114 -6.01 -0.83 -11.37
C ARG A 114 -4.76 -0.60 -10.54
N ILE A 115 -3.99 -1.65 -10.30
CA ILE A 115 -2.69 -1.59 -9.62
C ILE A 115 -1.61 -1.91 -10.64
N VAL A 116 -0.66 -1.00 -10.77
CA VAL A 116 0.53 -1.16 -11.60
C VAL A 116 1.76 -1.06 -10.70
N VAL A 117 2.61 -2.08 -10.75
CA VAL A 117 3.92 -2.09 -10.10
C VAL A 117 4.99 -2.04 -11.18
N ILE A 118 5.96 -1.15 -11.03
CA ILE A 118 7.13 -1.04 -11.91
C ILE A 118 8.41 -0.96 -11.09
N ASN A 119 9.53 -1.28 -11.72
CA ASN A 119 10.85 -1.17 -11.11
C ASN A 119 11.60 0.03 -11.68
N ASN A 120 12.57 0.55 -10.92
CA ASN A 120 13.47 1.64 -11.34
C ASN A 120 12.70 2.88 -11.82
N SER A 121 11.73 3.32 -11.02
CA SER A 121 10.96 4.53 -11.30
C SER A 121 11.66 5.78 -10.80
N ASP A 122 11.67 6.84 -11.58
CA ASP A 122 12.19 8.13 -11.14
C ASP A 122 11.07 9.02 -10.58
N PHE A 123 11.25 9.50 -9.35
CA PHE A 123 10.34 10.44 -8.71
C PHE A 123 11.12 11.41 -7.83
N GLU A 124 10.82 12.71 -7.96
CA GLU A 124 11.48 13.81 -7.22
C GLU A 124 13.04 13.77 -7.32
N GLY A 125 13.57 13.35 -8.47
CA GLY A 125 15.02 13.27 -8.70
C GLY A 125 15.71 12.08 -8.03
N THR A 126 14.95 11.15 -7.44
CA THR A 126 15.44 9.90 -6.86
C THR A 126 14.92 8.73 -7.67
N THR A 127 15.81 7.77 -7.99
CA THR A 127 15.41 6.50 -8.57
C THR A 127 15.01 5.54 -7.45
N TRP A 128 13.79 5.04 -7.53
CA TRP A 128 13.21 4.09 -6.59
C TRP A 128 13.28 2.68 -7.15
N HIS A 129 13.61 1.69 -6.32
CA HIS A 129 13.67 0.28 -6.71
C HIS A 129 12.33 -0.18 -7.24
N HIS A 130 11.26 0.25 -6.57
CA HIS A 130 9.89 -0.10 -6.90
C HIS A 130 8.95 1.10 -6.75
N GLN A 131 7.95 1.13 -7.63
CA GLN A 131 6.78 2.00 -7.54
C GLN A 131 5.54 1.15 -7.72
N LEU A 132 4.59 1.28 -6.79
CA LEU A 132 3.22 0.84 -6.92
C LEU A 132 2.35 2.07 -7.20
N THR A 133 1.41 1.95 -8.13
CA THR A 133 0.41 2.97 -8.41
C THR A 133 -0.94 2.30 -8.53
N MET A 134 -1.90 2.77 -7.73
CA MET A 134 -3.29 2.39 -7.82
C MET A 134 -4.10 3.53 -8.40
N THR A 135 -4.90 3.25 -9.43
CA THR A 135 -5.80 4.21 -10.08
C THR A 135 -7.24 3.74 -10.00
N ASP A 136 -8.17 4.71 -9.93
CA ASP A 136 -9.58 4.49 -10.21
C ASP A 136 -9.80 4.55 -11.72
N VAL A 137 -10.14 3.42 -12.34
CA VAL A 137 -10.17 3.25 -13.81
C VAL A 137 -11.10 4.27 -14.47
N GLN A 138 -12.22 4.57 -13.82
CA GLN A 138 -13.23 5.53 -14.29
C GLN A 138 -12.71 6.98 -14.26
N ASN A 139 -11.67 7.26 -13.49
CA ASN A 139 -11.11 8.58 -13.26
C ASN A 139 -9.70 8.76 -13.85
N GLU A 140 -9.15 7.78 -14.57
CA GLU A 140 -7.82 7.88 -15.20
C GLU A 140 -7.69 9.07 -16.18
N GLY A 141 -8.81 9.56 -16.71
CA GLY A 141 -8.85 10.75 -17.57
C GLY A 141 -8.79 12.10 -16.84
N ASN A 142 -8.83 12.12 -15.51
CA ASN A 142 -8.76 13.35 -14.72
C ASN A 142 -7.32 13.91 -14.70
N GLU A 143 -7.16 15.17 -14.29
CA GLU A 143 -5.84 15.82 -14.23
C GLU A 143 -4.84 15.11 -13.30
N ASP A 144 -5.35 14.49 -12.24
CA ASP A 144 -4.54 13.68 -11.32
C ASP A 144 -4.23 12.27 -11.85
N GLY A 145 -4.82 11.88 -12.99
CA GLY A 145 -4.74 10.55 -13.58
C GLY A 145 -5.49 9.49 -12.77
N GLY A 146 -6.48 9.87 -11.97
CA GLY A 146 -7.28 8.95 -11.15
C GLY A 146 -6.48 8.25 -10.05
N LYS A 147 -5.28 8.74 -9.71
CA LYS A 147 -4.39 8.08 -8.76
C LYS A 147 -4.98 8.12 -7.36
N ALA A 148 -5.23 6.95 -6.80
CA ALA A 148 -5.70 6.74 -5.44
C ALA A 148 -4.53 6.56 -4.47
N LEU A 149 -3.55 5.74 -4.85
CA LEU A 149 -2.37 5.44 -4.05
C LEU A 149 -1.14 5.41 -4.94
N GLN A 150 -0.04 5.98 -4.47
CA GLN A 150 1.28 5.73 -5.01
C GLN A 150 2.21 5.39 -3.86
N VAL A 151 3.01 4.33 -4.02
CA VAL A 151 4.05 4.00 -3.05
C VAL A 151 5.35 3.74 -3.76
N PHE A 152 6.40 4.39 -3.31
CA PHE A 152 7.77 4.27 -3.78
C PHE A 152 8.62 3.74 -2.64
N TRP A 153 9.49 2.77 -2.89
CA TRP A 153 10.35 2.25 -1.83
C TRP A 153 11.69 1.74 -2.33
N ASN A 154 12.67 1.87 -1.44
CA ASN A 154 14.01 1.29 -1.49
C ASN A 154 14.23 0.51 -0.19
N SER A 155 15.00 -0.57 -0.26
CA SER A 155 15.28 -1.38 0.93
C SER A 155 16.69 -1.23 1.47
N ASN A 156 17.56 -0.52 0.75
CA ASN A 156 18.91 -0.23 1.20
C ASN A 156 19.43 1.12 0.67
N PRO A 157 19.49 2.18 1.50
CA PRO A 157 18.85 2.27 2.82
C PRO A 157 17.32 2.16 2.69
N VAL A 158 16.65 1.78 3.79
CA VAL A 158 15.19 1.75 3.82
C VAL A 158 14.66 3.17 3.66
N LYS A 159 13.99 3.41 2.55
CA LYS A 159 13.32 4.68 2.26
C LYS A 159 12.00 4.40 1.59
N GLY A 160 11.04 5.29 1.76
CA GLY A 160 9.88 5.26 0.90
C GLY A 160 9.01 6.49 0.99
N ILE A 161 8.18 6.66 -0.03
CA ILE A 161 7.20 7.74 -0.13
C ILE A 161 5.86 7.09 -0.45
N ALA A 162 4.84 7.40 0.33
CA ALA A 162 3.46 7.05 0.03
C ALA A 162 2.64 8.32 -0.18
N ILE A 163 1.82 8.32 -1.23
CA ILE A 163 0.89 9.40 -1.58
C ILE A 163 -0.49 8.78 -1.69
N LEU A 164 -1.45 9.31 -0.95
CA LEU A 164 -2.83 8.81 -0.89
C LEU A 164 -3.80 9.96 -1.19
N LYS A 165 -4.71 9.73 -2.13
CA LYS A 165 -5.86 10.60 -2.42
C LYS A 165 -7.15 9.83 -2.13
N PRO A 166 -7.79 10.03 -0.96
CA PRO A 166 -8.97 9.27 -0.54
C PRO A 166 -10.12 9.31 -1.54
N LYS A 167 -10.32 10.45 -2.22
CA LYS A 167 -11.41 10.59 -3.19
C LYS A 167 -11.36 9.58 -4.34
N ASN A 168 -10.16 9.19 -4.77
CA ASN A 168 -9.97 8.19 -5.83
C ASN A 168 -9.96 6.77 -5.26
N TRP A 169 -9.62 6.62 -3.97
CA TRP A 169 -9.74 5.35 -3.25
C TRP A 169 -11.19 4.91 -3.15
N ASP A 170 -12.02 5.78 -2.58
CA ASP A 170 -13.47 5.60 -2.47
C ASP A 170 -14.15 6.88 -2.97
N SER A 171 -14.85 6.73 -4.08
CA SER A 171 -15.59 7.84 -4.69
C SER A 171 -16.80 8.33 -3.88
N SER A 172 -17.30 7.52 -2.95
CA SER A 172 -18.40 7.85 -2.04
C SER A 172 -17.95 8.76 -0.89
N THR A 173 -16.63 8.92 -0.70
CA THR A 173 -16.05 9.84 0.28
C THR A 173 -16.63 11.24 0.12
N GLY A 174 -17.01 11.85 1.24
CA GLY A 174 -17.64 13.17 1.31
C GLY A 174 -16.83 14.29 0.66
N SER A 175 -17.49 15.42 0.37
CA SER A 175 -16.88 16.58 -0.31
C SER A 175 -15.66 17.15 0.40
N GLU A 176 -15.56 16.95 1.72
CA GLU A 176 -14.45 17.42 2.57
C GLU A 176 -13.10 16.78 2.20
N MET A 177 -13.09 15.64 1.48
CA MET A 177 -11.85 14.96 1.07
C MET A 177 -11.61 14.99 -0.44
N GLU A 178 -12.38 15.78 -1.18
CA GLU A 178 -12.33 15.81 -2.65
C GLU A 178 -10.93 16.16 -3.18
N ASN A 179 -10.27 17.12 -2.53
CA ASN A 179 -8.96 17.62 -2.90
C ASN A 179 -7.84 17.19 -1.93
N THR A 180 -8.19 16.41 -0.90
CA THR A 180 -7.24 16.02 0.14
C THR A 180 -6.22 15.03 -0.39
N ILE A 181 -4.94 15.35 -0.21
CA ILE A 181 -3.82 14.46 -0.52
C ILE A 181 -2.95 14.34 0.74
N PHE A 182 -2.72 13.09 1.14
CA PHE A 182 -1.77 12.74 2.18
C PHE A 182 -0.47 12.29 1.53
N ARG A 183 0.66 12.77 2.04
CA ARG A 183 2.00 12.32 1.64
C ARG A 183 2.79 11.98 2.90
N ILE A 184 3.35 10.78 2.92
CA ILE A 184 4.26 10.32 3.96
C ILE A 184 5.59 9.97 3.30
N GLY A 185 6.68 10.53 3.83
CA GLY A 185 8.04 10.10 3.52
C GLY A 185 8.65 9.43 4.74
N TYR A 186 9.35 8.33 4.53
CA TYR A 186 10.11 7.60 5.55
C TYR A 186 11.55 7.38 5.08
N SER A 187 12.51 7.48 5.99
CA SER A 187 13.94 7.30 5.68
C SER A 187 14.72 6.82 6.91
N GLU A 188 15.51 5.76 6.72
CA GLU A 188 16.55 5.31 7.67
C GLU A 188 17.96 5.68 7.16
N ALA A 189 18.07 6.57 6.17
CA ALA A 189 19.33 6.90 5.54
C ALA A 189 20.27 7.79 6.38
N GLY A 190 19.81 8.28 7.55
CA GLY A 190 20.61 9.13 8.42
C GLY A 190 20.83 10.55 7.89
N GLU A 191 20.10 10.98 6.86
CA GLU A 191 20.36 12.23 6.12
C GLU A 191 20.29 13.48 7.01
N ASN A 192 19.42 13.47 8.03
CA ASN A 192 19.26 14.57 8.99
C ASN A 192 19.84 14.26 10.39
N GLY A 193 20.70 13.23 10.50
CA GLY A 193 21.33 12.84 11.76
C GLY A 193 20.44 12.04 12.71
N TYR A 194 19.30 11.54 12.24
CA TYR A 194 18.40 10.62 12.95
C TYR A 194 18.52 9.21 12.39
N ASP A 195 18.35 8.21 13.25
CA ASP A 195 18.36 6.79 12.83
C ASP A 195 17.18 6.47 11.90
N ALA A 196 16.03 7.09 12.14
CA ALA A 196 14.86 7.04 11.29
C ALA A 196 14.09 8.36 11.36
N GLU A 197 13.46 8.74 10.26
CA GLU A 197 12.64 9.95 10.18
C GLU A 197 11.37 9.72 9.35
N MET A 198 10.32 10.45 9.72
CA MET A 198 9.06 10.47 8.98
C MET A 198 8.62 11.91 8.75
N THR A 199 8.26 12.20 7.51
CA THR A 199 7.70 13.49 7.10
C THR A 199 6.27 13.30 6.66
N VAL A 200 5.34 14.04 7.25
CA VAL A 200 3.92 14.02 6.89
C VAL A 200 3.53 15.35 6.28
N ALA A 201 2.86 15.31 5.14
CA ALA A 201 2.23 16.47 4.51
C ALA A 201 0.78 16.15 4.16
N ILE A 202 -0.11 17.11 4.43
CA ILE A 202 -1.53 17.05 4.09
C ILE A 202 -1.83 18.34 3.33
N VAL A 203 -2.42 18.21 2.15
CA VAL A 203 -2.82 19.36 1.32
C VAL A 203 -4.27 19.22 0.89
N GLY A 204 -4.97 20.33 0.70
CA GLY A 204 -6.37 20.34 0.24
C GLY A 204 -7.37 19.82 1.27
N PHE A 205 -6.98 19.77 2.55
CA PHE A 205 -7.87 19.48 3.67
C PHE A 205 -8.47 20.79 4.16
N ASP A 206 -9.73 21.02 3.79
CA ASP A 206 -10.51 22.24 4.10
C ASP A 206 -11.68 21.94 5.06
#